data_AF-A0A498P5A2-F1
#
_entry.id   AF-A0A498P5A2-F1
#
_cell.length_a   1.000
_cell.length_b   1.000
_cell.length_c   1.000
_cell.angle_alpha   90.00
_cell.angle_beta   90.00
_cell.angle_gamma   90.00
#
_symmetry.space_group_name_H-M   'P 1'
#
loop_
_entity.id
_entity.type
_entity.pdbx_description
1 polymer ?
#
loop_
_entity_poly.entity_id
_entity_poly.type
_entity_poly.pdbx_seq_one_letter_code
_entity_poly.pdbx_strand_id
1 'polypeptide(L)'
;MMNRTFVIIAPKLQEFAAPDWEVWFTVKLIPILPSFTAEMLLEVTADVNCTNYHVIVEGMGDVFLEMTSTRRQEITRVLVERLKEFAVQFNSPDCRKDIGSDAEWLDINLGLFSKVANYTDLKELNISGLAALESLSPDQKAELLLDPSTGAIENVTVVKEVLSSILKSRDEEQLEKFFETFVEVSKEENITYITNAGVRDAILNLTLTALAPKFPLFQTSDYELWFQINLVVLLASFRPSVLVVIPANLTCDSYDAVLKGLENALAVLPSGIGVELKSSIGELRQSAPEGCTPPRPVGVCEETVVDEVRLCESVNRDGLGSQVPSSDRLCDFGISEYACSSVASSLSSGDLVTLLTCKQPNSTPGAEAWKLFFQKVAGVLEVALSAYSSTVSATPAFGNRR
;
A
#
# COMPACT_ATOMS: atom_id res chain seq x y z
N MET A 1 2.56 -45.32 -14.97
CA MET A 1 3.30 -45.63 -16.22
C MET A 1 4.73 -45.12 -16.15
N MET A 2 4.95 -43.85 -15.79
CA MET A 2 6.28 -43.22 -15.68
C MET A 2 7.33 -44.02 -14.88
N ASN A 3 7.05 -44.45 -13.64
CA ASN A 3 8.05 -45.18 -12.83
C ASN A 3 8.58 -46.45 -13.52
N ARG A 4 7.72 -47.20 -14.21
CA ARG A 4 8.14 -48.40 -14.97
C ARG A 4 9.01 -48.02 -16.17
N THR A 5 8.64 -46.95 -16.86
CA THR A 5 9.41 -46.43 -18.00
C THR A 5 10.77 -45.92 -17.56
N PHE A 6 10.84 -45.20 -16.43
CA PHE A 6 12.10 -44.67 -15.90
C PHE A 6 13.08 -45.76 -15.52
N VAL A 7 12.64 -46.83 -14.84
CA VAL A 7 13.50 -47.97 -14.49
C VAL A 7 14.16 -48.62 -15.72
N ILE A 8 13.52 -48.54 -16.89
CA ILE A 8 14.07 -49.09 -18.15
C ILE A 8 15.03 -48.10 -18.82
N ILE A 9 14.77 -46.80 -18.70
CA ILE A 9 15.51 -45.75 -19.42
C ILE A 9 16.71 -45.26 -18.61
N ALA A 10 16.60 -45.11 -17.29
CA ALA A 10 17.64 -44.54 -16.43
C ALA A 10 19.02 -45.21 -16.61
N PRO A 11 19.14 -46.55 -16.68
CA PRO A 11 20.44 -47.19 -16.93
C PRO A 11 21.03 -46.83 -18.30
N LYS A 12 20.19 -46.56 -19.31
CA LYS A 12 20.62 -46.19 -20.66
C LYS A 12 21.11 -44.74 -20.75
N LEU A 13 20.61 -43.86 -19.87
CA LEU A 13 21.03 -42.45 -19.85
C LEU A 13 22.52 -42.31 -19.55
N GLN A 14 23.08 -43.24 -18.78
CA GLN A 14 24.52 -43.29 -18.47
C GLN A 14 25.40 -43.59 -19.69
N GLU A 15 24.82 -44.12 -20.77
CA GLU A 15 25.53 -44.43 -22.02
C GLU A 15 25.37 -43.32 -23.09
N PHE A 16 24.60 -42.27 -22.81
CA PHE A 16 24.27 -41.25 -23.79
C PHE A 16 25.46 -40.36 -24.17
N ALA A 17 25.65 -40.16 -25.47
CA ALA A 17 26.43 -39.05 -26.00
C ALA A 17 25.55 -37.78 -26.09
N ALA A 18 26.16 -36.61 -26.32
CA ALA A 18 25.43 -35.33 -26.41
C ALA A 18 24.23 -35.35 -27.39
N PRO A 19 24.32 -35.93 -28.62
CA PRO A 19 23.16 -36.01 -29.52
C PRO A 19 22.02 -36.90 -29.01
N ASP A 20 22.32 -37.89 -28.16
CA ASP A 20 21.28 -38.73 -27.58
C ASP A 20 20.43 -37.93 -26.59
N TRP A 21 21.06 -37.10 -25.74
CA TRP A 21 20.34 -36.21 -24.82
C TRP A 21 19.33 -35.33 -25.56
N GLU A 22 19.76 -34.71 -26.66
CA GLU A 22 18.92 -33.84 -27.49
C GLU A 22 17.69 -34.60 -28.00
N VAL A 23 17.88 -35.71 -28.72
CA VAL A 23 16.77 -36.50 -29.28
C VAL A 23 15.84 -37.04 -28.19
N TRP A 24 16.38 -37.45 -27.04
CA TRP A 24 15.57 -38.05 -26.00
C TRP A 24 14.74 -37.02 -25.24
N PHE A 25 15.31 -35.88 -24.83
CA PHE A 25 14.60 -34.89 -24.03
C PHE A 25 13.74 -33.92 -24.85
N THR A 26 14.07 -33.67 -26.12
CA THR A 26 13.28 -32.77 -26.99
C THR A 26 12.26 -33.51 -27.85
N VAL A 27 12.34 -34.85 -27.96
CA VAL A 27 11.42 -35.63 -28.82
C VAL A 27 10.85 -36.86 -28.12
N LYS A 28 11.70 -37.82 -27.71
CA LYS A 28 11.22 -39.16 -27.31
C LYS A 28 10.52 -39.20 -25.96
N LEU A 29 10.98 -38.40 -24.99
CA LEU A 29 10.45 -38.37 -23.63
C LEU A 29 9.30 -37.37 -23.48
N ILE A 30 9.14 -36.39 -24.37
CA ILE A 30 8.12 -35.34 -24.29
C ILE A 30 6.73 -35.86 -23.85
N PRO A 31 6.19 -36.98 -24.39
CA PRO A 31 4.86 -37.47 -23.99
C PRO A 31 4.74 -37.91 -22.53
N ILE A 32 5.86 -38.15 -21.84
CA ILE A 32 5.92 -38.65 -20.46
C ILE A 32 6.69 -37.73 -19.50
N LEU A 33 7.44 -36.74 -20.01
CA LEU A 33 8.14 -35.74 -19.20
C LEU A 33 7.24 -35.02 -18.18
N PRO A 34 5.96 -34.69 -18.44
CA PRO A 34 5.10 -34.08 -17.42
C PRO A 34 4.98 -34.92 -16.12
N SER A 35 5.23 -36.23 -16.21
CA SER A 35 5.16 -37.16 -15.08
C SER A 35 6.50 -37.41 -14.37
N PHE A 36 7.62 -36.87 -14.87
CA PHE A 36 8.96 -37.03 -14.25
C PHE A 36 8.97 -36.48 -12.83
N THR A 37 9.35 -37.28 -11.83
CA THR A 37 9.42 -36.82 -10.44
C THR A 37 10.70 -36.04 -10.17
N ALA A 38 10.73 -35.30 -9.05
CA ALA A 38 11.97 -34.68 -8.57
C ALA A 38 13.11 -35.69 -8.39
N GLU A 39 12.82 -36.88 -7.85
CA GLU A 39 13.80 -37.96 -7.67
C GLU A 39 14.38 -38.42 -9.03
N MET A 40 13.52 -38.58 -10.04
CA MET A 40 13.97 -38.94 -11.39
C MET A 40 14.85 -37.85 -11.98
N LEU A 41 14.45 -36.59 -11.89
CA LEU A 41 15.26 -35.48 -12.41
C LEU A 41 16.60 -35.36 -11.68
N LEU A 42 16.61 -35.56 -10.36
CA LEU A 42 17.85 -35.57 -9.57
C LEU A 42 18.79 -36.67 -10.06
N GLU A 43 18.29 -37.89 -10.29
CA GLU A 43 19.09 -38.99 -10.82
C GLU A 43 19.63 -38.70 -12.24
N VAL A 44 18.78 -38.16 -13.12
CA VAL A 44 19.17 -37.81 -14.50
C VAL A 44 20.21 -36.71 -14.53
N THR A 45 20.13 -35.73 -13.63
CA THR A 45 21.02 -34.57 -13.63
C THR A 45 22.31 -34.79 -12.85
N ALA A 46 22.45 -35.88 -12.09
CA ALA A 46 23.54 -36.12 -11.13
C ALA A 46 24.96 -36.04 -11.72
N ASP A 47 25.17 -36.43 -12.97
CA ASP A 47 26.50 -36.51 -13.61
C ASP A 47 26.57 -35.84 -15.00
N VAL A 48 25.58 -35.02 -15.35
CA VAL A 48 25.56 -34.32 -16.64
C VAL A 48 26.39 -33.04 -16.60
N ASN A 49 27.03 -32.72 -17.73
CA ASN A 49 27.66 -31.42 -17.94
C ASN A 49 26.61 -30.34 -18.28
N CYS A 50 27.01 -29.07 -18.30
CA CYS A 50 26.10 -27.95 -18.57
C CYS A 50 25.37 -28.06 -19.91
N THR A 51 26.05 -28.52 -20.97
CA THR A 51 25.45 -28.67 -22.30
C THR A 51 24.26 -29.64 -22.27
N ASN A 52 24.44 -30.80 -21.64
CA ASN A 52 23.36 -31.79 -21.53
C ASN A 52 22.30 -31.37 -20.50
N TYR A 53 22.70 -30.64 -19.44
CA TYR A 53 21.77 -30.03 -18.50
C TYR A 53 20.82 -29.05 -19.20
N HIS A 54 21.34 -28.16 -20.06
CA HIS A 54 20.52 -27.21 -20.82
C HIS A 54 19.47 -27.92 -21.67
N VAL A 55 19.84 -29.02 -22.34
CA VAL A 55 18.90 -29.84 -23.11
C VAL A 55 17.80 -30.45 -22.24
N ILE A 56 18.14 -30.90 -21.02
CA ILE A 56 17.15 -31.44 -20.08
C ILE A 56 16.19 -30.33 -19.63
N VAL A 57 16.71 -29.15 -19.28
CA VAL A 57 15.89 -28.00 -18.85
C VAL A 57 14.98 -27.53 -19.97
N GLU A 58 15.48 -27.45 -21.20
CA GLU A 58 14.71 -27.10 -22.40
C GLU A 58 13.53 -28.07 -22.59
N GLY A 59 13.79 -29.38 -22.63
CA GLY A 59 12.74 -30.39 -22.79
C GLY A 59 11.74 -30.42 -21.63
N MET A 60 12.18 -30.15 -20.40
CA MET A 60 11.27 -29.98 -19.25
C MET A 60 10.43 -28.69 -19.37
N GLY A 61 11.03 -27.63 -19.90
CA GLY A 61 10.38 -26.34 -20.17
C GLY A 61 9.27 -26.46 -21.21
N ASP A 62 9.48 -27.24 -22.27
CA ASP A 62 8.50 -27.48 -23.33
C ASP A 62 7.20 -28.10 -22.81
N VAL A 63 7.29 -28.88 -21.73
CA VAL A 63 6.14 -29.54 -21.11
C VAL A 63 5.71 -28.89 -19.80
N PHE A 64 6.26 -27.72 -19.46
CA PHE A 64 6.00 -27.03 -18.20
C PHE A 64 4.50 -26.84 -17.94
N LEU A 65 3.74 -26.41 -18.95
CA LEU A 65 2.31 -26.15 -18.83
C LEU A 65 1.47 -27.42 -18.60
N GLU A 66 1.97 -28.59 -19.00
CA GLU A 66 1.34 -29.90 -18.79
C GLU A 66 1.61 -30.47 -17.38
N MET A 67 2.59 -29.91 -16.66
CA MET A 67 2.87 -30.29 -15.27
C MET A 67 1.87 -29.67 -14.30
N THR A 68 1.59 -30.37 -13.19
CA THR A 68 0.85 -29.80 -12.06
C THR A 68 1.68 -28.72 -11.34
N SER A 69 1.02 -27.81 -10.63
CA SER A 69 1.72 -26.77 -9.83
C SER A 69 2.73 -27.37 -8.85
N THR A 70 2.33 -28.40 -8.09
CA THR A 70 3.22 -29.13 -7.18
C THR A 70 4.42 -29.72 -7.90
N ARG A 71 4.22 -30.29 -9.11
CA ARG A 71 5.33 -30.86 -9.86
C ARG A 71 6.30 -29.78 -10.37
N ARG A 72 5.80 -28.63 -10.83
CA ARG A 72 6.66 -27.50 -11.22
C ARG A 72 7.52 -27.03 -10.04
N GLN A 73 6.94 -26.92 -8.84
CA GLN A 73 7.70 -26.55 -7.63
C GLN A 73 8.77 -27.58 -7.28
N GLU A 74 8.42 -28.86 -7.28
CA GLU A 74 9.35 -29.98 -7.02
C GLU A 74 10.54 -29.98 -8.00
N ILE A 75 10.26 -29.83 -9.31
CA ILE A 75 11.27 -29.79 -10.36
C ILE A 75 12.14 -28.54 -10.25
N THR A 76 11.54 -27.37 -10.03
CA THR A 76 12.27 -26.11 -9.87
C THR A 76 13.29 -26.20 -8.75
N ARG A 77 12.91 -26.78 -7.60
CA ARG A 77 13.82 -26.98 -6.47
C ARG A 77 15.03 -27.84 -6.87
N VAL A 78 14.81 -28.92 -7.61
CA VAL A 78 15.91 -29.77 -8.09
C VAL A 78 16.83 -29.01 -9.04
N LEU A 79 16.26 -28.24 -9.98
CA LEU A 79 17.05 -27.46 -10.94
C LEU A 79 17.91 -26.39 -10.26
N VAL A 80 17.34 -25.66 -9.30
CA VAL A 80 18.07 -24.61 -8.57
C VAL A 80 19.18 -25.20 -7.71
N GLU A 81 18.90 -26.25 -6.93
CA GLU A 81 19.94 -26.94 -6.15
C GLU A 81 21.06 -27.47 -7.06
N ARG A 82 20.72 -27.98 -8.24
CA ARG A 82 21.71 -28.46 -9.19
C ARG A 82 22.63 -27.35 -9.70
N LEU A 83 22.09 -26.15 -9.95
CA LEU A 83 22.90 -24.99 -10.34
C LEU A 83 23.85 -24.56 -9.21
N LYS A 84 23.38 -24.58 -7.95
CA LYS A 84 24.23 -24.33 -6.77
C LYS A 84 25.37 -25.36 -6.66
N GLU A 85 25.12 -26.64 -6.95
CA GLU A 85 26.16 -27.67 -6.96
C GLU A 85 27.21 -27.45 -8.06
N PHE A 86 26.78 -27.07 -9.27
CA PHE A 86 27.71 -26.79 -10.37
C PHE A 86 28.70 -25.67 -10.05
N ALA A 87 28.24 -24.63 -9.34
CA ALA A 87 29.08 -23.54 -8.81
C ALA A 87 30.28 -24.07 -8.01
N VAL A 88 30.03 -25.06 -7.16
CA VAL A 88 31.02 -25.64 -6.24
C VAL A 88 31.95 -26.63 -6.96
N GLN A 89 31.41 -27.46 -7.86
CA GLN A 89 32.18 -28.55 -8.46
C GLN A 89 33.19 -28.09 -9.51
N PHE A 90 32.87 -27.07 -10.31
CA PHE A 90 33.64 -26.77 -11.51
C PHE A 90 34.57 -25.56 -11.39
N ASN A 91 34.62 -24.86 -10.25
CA ASN A 91 35.41 -23.62 -10.05
C ASN A 91 35.27 -22.62 -11.23
N SER A 92 34.12 -22.69 -11.91
CA SER A 92 33.75 -22.00 -13.14
C SER A 92 32.27 -21.69 -12.99
N PRO A 93 31.82 -20.46 -13.30
CA PRO A 93 30.53 -19.99 -12.84
C PRO A 93 29.42 -20.80 -13.51
N ASP A 94 28.67 -21.55 -12.72
CA ASP A 94 27.23 -21.79 -12.83
C ASP A 94 26.71 -22.08 -14.25
N CYS A 95 27.30 -22.99 -15.06
CA CYS A 95 26.85 -23.20 -16.45
C CYS A 95 26.73 -21.90 -17.29
N ARG A 96 27.63 -20.95 -17.06
CA ARG A 96 27.64 -19.60 -17.64
C ARG A 96 28.55 -19.44 -18.85
N LYS A 97 29.28 -20.49 -19.22
CA LYS A 97 30.22 -20.45 -20.35
C LYS A 97 29.47 -20.04 -21.62
N ASP A 98 30.01 -19.06 -22.34
CA ASP A 98 29.47 -18.53 -23.60
C ASP A 98 28.12 -17.80 -23.47
N ILE A 99 27.68 -17.45 -22.25
CA ILE A 99 26.45 -16.67 -21.98
C ILE A 99 26.80 -15.22 -21.63
N GLY A 100 26.18 -14.25 -22.31
CA GLY A 100 26.57 -12.85 -22.27
C GLY A 100 25.89 -12.00 -21.18
N SER A 101 24.77 -12.46 -20.61
CA SER A 101 23.98 -11.70 -19.64
C SER A 101 23.31 -12.57 -18.58
N ASP A 102 22.97 -11.99 -17.43
CA ASP A 102 22.25 -12.71 -16.36
C ASP A 102 20.81 -13.11 -16.77
N ALA A 103 20.16 -12.30 -17.63
CA ALA A 103 18.84 -12.64 -18.18
C ALA A 103 18.90 -13.89 -19.05
N GLU A 104 19.83 -13.91 -20.02
CA GLU A 104 20.06 -15.05 -20.90
C GLU A 104 20.49 -16.29 -20.09
N TRP A 105 21.32 -16.07 -19.06
CA TRP A 105 21.72 -17.13 -18.16
C TRP A 105 20.55 -17.77 -17.43
N LEU A 106 19.67 -16.95 -16.86
CA LEU A 106 18.51 -17.42 -16.10
C LEU A 106 17.51 -18.14 -17.02
N ASP A 107 17.32 -17.62 -18.24
CA ASP A 107 16.44 -18.24 -19.24
C ASP A 107 16.98 -19.60 -19.72
N ILE A 108 18.27 -19.72 -20.02
CA ILE A 108 18.88 -20.98 -20.46
C ILE A 108 18.90 -22.03 -19.33
N ASN A 109 19.20 -21.61 -18.09
CA ASN A 109 19.39 -22.55 -16.99
C ASN A 109 18.10 -22.91 -16.24
N LEU A 110 17.08 -22.05 -16.29
CA LEU A 110 15.81 -22.32 -15.59
C LEU A 110 14.56 -22.08 -16.44
N GLY A 111 14.63 -21.29 -17.52
CA GLY A 111 13.48 -21.01 -18.38
C GLY A 111 12.24 -20.58 -17.60
N LEU A 112 11.09 -21.22 -17.87
CA LEU A 112 9.84 -20.97 -17.14
C LEU A 112 9.88 -21.35 -15.65
N PHE A 113 10.79 -22.25 -15.24
CA PHE A 113 10.96 -22.61 -13.83
C PHE A 113 11.55 -21.46 -13.00
N SER A 114 12.25 -20.50 -13.64
CA SER A 114 12.74 -19.30 -12.94
C SER A 114 11.60 -18.54 -12.25
N LYS A 115 10.41 -18.47 -12.86
CA LYS A 115 9.21 -17.79 -12.32
C LYS A 115 8.53 -18.54 -11.18
N VAL A 116 8.92 -19.79 -10.92
CA VAL A 116 8.41 -20.64 -9.83
C VAL A 116 9.41 -20.70 -8.67
N ALA A 117 10.68 -20.35 -8.92
CA ALA A 117 11.73 -20.41 -7.91
C ALA A 117 11.48 -19.40 -6.78
N ASN A 118 11.96 -19.69 -5.57
CA ASN A 118 11.97 -18.67 -4.53
C ASN A 118 13.03 -17.61 -4.86
N TYR A 119 12.74 -16.34 -4.60
CA TYR A 119 13.69 -15.27 -4.85
C TYR A 119 15.00 -15.45 -4.05
N THR A 120 14.92 -15.92 -2.81
CA THR A 120 16.09 -16.21 -1.97
C THR A 120 17.02 -17.24 -2.61
N ASP A 121 16.47 -18.27 -3.27
CA ASP A 121 17.27 -19.26 -3.96
C ASP A 121 17.91 -18.70 -5.22
N LEU A 122 17.19 -17.85 -5.97
CA LEU A 122 17.74 -17.15 -7.15
C LEU A 122 18.88 -16.19 -6.78
N LYS A 123 18.78 -15.54 -5.62
CA LYS A 123 19.82 -14.63 -5.10
C LYS A 123 21.14 -15.36 -4.83
N GLU A 124 21.10 -16.64 -4.49
CA GLU A 124 22.28 -17.47 -4.28
C GLU A 124 22.99 -17.87 -5.58
N LEU A 125 22.33 -17.71 -6.75
CA LEU A 125 22.88 -18.07 -8.07
C LEU A 125 23.82 -17.00 -8.67
N ASN A 126 24.25 -16.01 -7.89
CA ASN A 126 25.19 -14.95 -8.31
C ASN A 126 24.75 -14.21 -9.60
N ILE A 127 23.45 -14.02 -9.77
CA ILE A 127 22.86 -13.22 -10.85
C ILE A 127 22.45 -11.84 -10.33
N SER A 128 22.56 -10.82 -11.18
CA SER A 128 21.88 -9.55 -10.93
C SER A 128 20.40 -9.70 -11.24
N GLY A 129 19.56 -9.73 -10.20
CA GLY A 129 18.11 -9.76 -10.37
C GLY A 129 17.56 -8.59 -11.21
N LEU A 130 18.21 -7.43 -11.15
CA LEU A 130 17.87 -6.28 -12.00
C LEU A 130 18.18 -6.52 -13.48
N ALA A 131 19.31 -7.17 -13.78
CA ALA A 131 19.65 -7.52 -15.14
C ALA A 131 18.72 -8.61 -15.71
N ALA A 132 18.08 -9.41 -14.85
CA ALA A 132 17.18 -10.51 -15.21
C ALA A 132 15.69 -10.21 -14.99
N LEU A 133 15.28 -8.95 -14.83
CA LEU A 133 13.90 -8.55 -14.45
C LEU A 133 12.79 -9.17 -15.31
N GLU A 134 13.00 -9.29 -16.62
CA GLU A 134 11.98 -9.82 -17.54
C GLU A 134 11.70 -11.32 -17.32
N SER A 135 12.64 -12.04 -16.71
CA SER A 135 12.52 -13.46 -16.38
C SER A 135 11.89 -13.70 -15.01
N LEU A 136 11.80 -12.66 -14.16
CA LEU A 136 11.22 -12.77 -12.81
C LEU A 136 9.69 -12.69 -12.81
N SER A 137 9.06 -13.39 -11.88
CA SER A 137 7.63 -13.27 -11.56
C SER A 137 7.32 -11.93 -10.85
N PRO A 138 6.04 -11.50 -10.79
CA PRO A 138 5.64 -10.34 -9.99
C PRO A 138 6.08 -10.42 -8.53
N ASP A 139 5.91 -11.58 -7.92
CA ASP A 139 6.22 -11.83 -6.51
C ASP A 139 7.72 -11.63 -6.26
N GLN A 140 8.55 -12.25 -7.11
CA GLN A 140 10.02 -12.10 -7.07
C GLN A 140 10.46 -10.65 -7.29
N LYS A 141 9.74 -9.88 -8.13
CA LYS A 141 10.02 -8.45 -8.34
C LYS A 141 9.70 -7.64 -7.10
N ALA A 142 8.65 -7.98 -6.36
CA ALA A 142 8.32 -7.34 -5.09
C ALA A 142 9.37 -7.65 -4.02
N GLU A 143 9.77 -8.92 -3.88
CA GLU A 143 10.85 -9.35 -2.99
C GLU A 143 12.17 -8.64 -3.33
N LEU A 144 12.55 -8.59 -4.62
CA LEU A 144 13.75 -7.87 -5.07
C LEU A 144 13.72 -6.39 -4.68
N LEU A 145 12.56 -5.74 -4.88
CA LEU A 145 12.41 -4.32 -4.63
C LEU A 145 12.57 -4.00 -3.14
N LEU A 146 12.03 -4.85 -2.27
CA LEU A 146 12.01 -4.66 -0.82
C LEU A 146 13.24 -5.26 -0.10
N ASP A 147 14.01 -6.13 -0.75
CA ASP A 147 15.24 -6.69 -0.19
C ASP A 147 16.27 -5.59 0.15
N PRO A 148 16.61 -5.39 1.43
CA PRO A 148 17.52 -4.33 1.84
C PRO A 148 18.91 -4.42 1.22
N SER A 149 19.35 -5.62 0.82
CA SER A 149 20.68 -5.84 0.23
C SER A 149 20.79 -5.35 -1.21
N THR A 150 19.67 -5.13 -1.91
CA THR A 150 19.67 -4.61 -3.29
C THR A 150 19.74 -3.08 -3.32
N GLY A 151 19.28 -2.41 -2.26
CA GLY A 151 19.09 -0.95 -2.24
C GLY A 151 18.06 -0.45 -3.26
N ALA A 152 17.25 -1.34 -3.85
CA ALA A 152 16.33 -1.01 -4.93
C ALA A 152 15.24 -0.02 -4.48
N ILE A 153 14.69 -0.19 -3.27
CA ILE A 153 13.67 0.70 -2.69
C ILE A 153 14.16 2.13 -2.42
N GLU A 154 15.46 2.40 -2.55
CA GLU A 154 16.03 3.74 -2.42
C GLU A 154 16.32 4.41 -3.77
N ASN A 155 16.14 3.67 -4.87
CA ASN A 155 16.49 4.12 -6.21
C ASN A 155 15.26 4.28 -7.10
N VAL A 156 14.89 5.54 -7.37
CA VAL A 156 13.73 5.90 -8.19
C VAL A 156 13.78 5.31 -9.60
N THR A 157 14.96 5.24 -10.21
CA THR A 157 15.10 4.69 -11.58
C THR A 157 14.80 3.20 -11.58
N VAL A 158 15.38 2.46 -10.64
CA VAL A 158 15.19 1.02 -10.49
C VAL A 158 13.72 0.69 -10.22
N VAL A 159 13.09 1.39 -9.28
CA VAL A 159 11.67 1.23 -8.95
C VAL A 159 10.80 1.42 -10.21
N LYS A 160 11.06 2.47 -10.98
CA LYS A 160 10.33 2.72 -12.23
C LYS A 160 10.53 1.61 -13.24
N GLU A 161 11.74 1.07 -13.38
CA GLU A 161 12.03 -0.06 -14.27
C GLU A 161 11.27 -1.32 -13.84
N VAL A 162 11.29 -1.66 -12.54
CA VAL A 162 10.58 -2.79 -11.96
C VAL A 162 9.08 -2.67 -12.22
N LEU A 163 8.44 -1.56 -11.81
CA LEU A 163 7.00 -1.37 -12.02
C LEU A 163 6.65 -1.31 -13.50
N SER A 164 7.47 -0.68 -14.34
CA SER A 164 7.22 -0.66 -15.79
C SER A 164 7.28 -2.05 -16.41
N SER A 165 8.15 -2.95 -15.92
CA SER A 165 8.21 -4.33 -16.39
C SER A 165 6.92 -5.11 -16.07
N ILE A 166 6.24 -4.77 -14.96
CA ILE A 166 4.96 -5.37 -14.57
C ILE A 166 3.83 -4.82 -15.45
N LEU A 167 3.81 -3.49 -15.62
CA LEU A 167 2.75 -2.79 -16.35
C LEU A 167 2.79 -2.97 -17.88
N LYS A 168 3.91 -3.45 -18.44
CA LYS A 168 4.02 -3.81 -19.87
C LYS A 168 3.29 -5.11 -20.21
N SER A 169 3.02 -5.97 -19.22
CA SER A 169 2.37 -7.25 -19.46
C SER A 169 0.93 -7.07 -19.94
N ARG A 170 0.46 -8.01 -20.75
CA ARG A 170 -0.96 -8.10 -21.13
C ARG A 170 -1.80 -8.80 -20.07
N ASP A 171 -1.16 -9.49 -19.14
CA ASP A 171 -1.83 -10.12 -18.00
C ASP A 171 -2.14 -9.04 -16.95
N GLU A 172 -3.42 -8.77 -16.77
CA GLU A 172 -3.91 -7.73 -15.87
C GLU A 172 -3.76 -8.07 -14.38
N GLU A 173 -3.50 -9.35 -14.04
CA GLU A 173 -3.31 -9.82 -12.67
C GLU A 173 -1.89 -9.55 -12.15
N GLN A 174 -0.94 -9.20 -13.03
CA GLN A 174 0.47 -9.05 -12.65
C GLN A 174 0.68 -7.95 -11.59
N LEU A 175 -0.08 -6.87 -11.68
CA LEU A 175 0.00 -5.77 -10.70
C LEU A 175 -0.55 -6.20 -9.34
N GLU A 176 -1.64 -6.98 -9.32
CA GLU A 176 -2.24 -7.49 -8.09
C GLU A 176 -1.29 -8.47 -7.39
N LYS A 177 -0.75 -9.47 -8.11
CA LYS A 177 0.25 -10.42 -7.59
C LYS A 177 1.48 -9.72 -7.01
N PHE A 178 2.01 -8.73 -7.72
CA PHE A 178 3.10 -7.90 -7.19
C PHE A 178 2.72 -7.25 -5.85
N PHE A 179 1.54 -6.65 -5.75
CA PHE A 179 1.12 -5.97 -4.53
C PHE A 179 0.79 -6.93 -3.37
N GLU A 180 0.31 -8.14 -3.65
CA GLU A 180 0.12 -9.19 -2.64
C GLU A 180 1.44 -9.47 -1.92
N THR A 181 2.49 -9.82 -2.66
CA THR A 181 3.83 -10.06 -2.08
C THR A 181 4.45 -8.79 -1.51
N PHE A 182 4.28 -7.64 -2.17
CA PHE A 182 4.80 -6.36 -1.69
C PHE A 182 4.25 -6.01 -0.30
N VAL A 183 2.97 -6.26 -0.05
CA VAL A 183 2.32 -6.04 1.25
C VAL A 183 2.79 -7.06 2.27
N GLU A 184 2.94 -8.33 1.89
CA GLU A 184 3.42 -9.40 2.76
C GLU A 184 4.84 -9.09 3.27
N VAL A 185 5.79 -8.84 2.37
CA VAL A 185 7.17 -8.49 2.71
C VAL A 185 7.23 -7.17 3.49
N SER A 186 6.41 -6.16 3.15
CA SER A 186 6.34 -4.91 3.92
C SER A 186 5.94 -5.15 5.38
N LYS A 187 5.06 -6.11 5.65
CA LYS A 187 4.67 -6.47 7.03
C LYS A 187 5.79 -7.21 7.75
N GLU A 188 6.44 -8.16 7.10
CA GLU A 188 7.56 -8.92 7.66
C GLU A 188 8.72 -7.99 8.06
N GLU A 189 9.02 -7.01 7.22
CA GLU A 189 10.06 -6.00 7.43
C GLU A 189 9.59 -4.80 8.31
N ASN A 190 8.36 -4.84 8.82
CA ASN A 190 7.74 -3.77 9.63
C ASN A 190 7.76 -2.38 8.97
N ILE A 191 7.62 -2.34 7.64
CA ILE A 191 7.55 -1.11 6.86
C ILE A 191 6.14 -0.53 6.98
N THR A 192 6.02 0.56 7.76
CA THR A 192 4.74 1.29 7.91
C THR A 192 4.54 2.35 6.82
N TYR A 193 5.63 2.86 6.26
CA TYR A 193 5.64 3.73 5.09
C TYR A 193 7.02 3.69 4.42
N ILE A 194 7.08 3.89 3.10
CA ILE A 194 8.35 4.03 2.39
C ILE A 194 8.94 5.40 2.72
N THR A 195 10.14 5.47 3.25
CA THR A 195 10.77 6.72 3.71
C THR A 195 11.18 7.63 2.54
N ASN A 196 11.73 7.05 1.48
CA ASN A 196 12.16 7.76 0.28
C ASN A 196 10.96 8.32 -0.49
N ALA A 197 10.75 9.64 -0.39
CA ALA A 197 9.60 10.30 -1.00
C ALA A 197 9.59 10.17 -2.53
N GLY A 198 10.75 10.19 -3.19
CA GLY A 198 10.84 10.06 -4.65
C GLY A 198 10.42 8.67 -5.12
N VAL A 199 10.81 7.62 -4.39
CA VAL A 199 10.38 6.25 -4.66
C VAL A 199 8.90 6.09 -4.38
N ARG A 200 8.45 6.53 -3.21
CA ARG A 200 7.05 6.47 -2.81
C ARG A 200 6.13 7.18 -3.81
N ASP A 201 6.50 8.39 -4.26
CA ASP A 201 5.80 9.15 -5.29
C ASP A 201 5.76 8.38 -6.62
N ALA A 202 6.86 7.75 -7.03
CA ALA A 202 6.95 7.01 -8.28
C ALA A 202 6.06 5.75 -8.28
N ILE A 203 6.10 4.95 -7.21
CA ILE A 203 5.28 3.73 -7.09
C ILE A 203 3.80 4.13 -7.08
N LEU A 204 3.43 5.11 -6.25
CA LEU A 204 2.04 5.56 -6.14
C LEU A 204 1.51 6.07 -7.48
N ASN A 205 2.26 6.92 -8.16
CA ASN A 205 1.84 7.51 -9.44
C ASN A 205 1.69 6.45 -10.55
N LEU A 206 2.68 5.57 -10.71
CA LEU A 206 2.60 4.49 -11.71
C LEU A 206 1.43 3.55 -11.44
N THR A 207 1.22 3.19 -10.17
CA THR A 207 0.12 2.32 -9.76
C THR A 207 -1.23 2.98 -10.02
N LEU A 208 -1.44 4.22 -9.56
CA LEU A 208 -2.69 4.93 -9.77
C LEU A 208 -2.96 5.20 -11.25
N THR A 209 -1.93 5.44 -12.07
CA THR A 209 -2.07 5.56 -13.53
C THR A 209 -2.58 4.26 -14.15
N ALA A 210 -2.10 3.11 -13.68
CA ALA A 210 -2.57 1.81 -14.14
C ALA A 210 -3.99 1.47 -13.66
N LEU A 211 -4.36 1.93 -12.45
CA LEU A 211 -5.69 1.68 -11.87
C LEU A 211 -6.76 2.67 -12.33
N ALA A 212 -6.40 3.89 -12.73
CA ALA A 212 -7.31 4.93 -13.19
C ALA A 212 -8.37 4.43 -14.21
N PRO A 213 -8.03 3.68 -15.28
CA PRO A 213 -9.03 3.15 -16.19
C PRO A 213 -9.91 2.04 -15.59
N LYS A 214 -9.46 1.37 -14.51
CA LYS A 214 -10.20 0.31 -13.81
C LYS A 214 -11.15 0.84 -12.74
N PHE A 215 -10.91 2.03 -12.17
CA PHE A 215 -11.75 2.60 -11.11
C PHE A 215 -13.25 2.67 -11.41
N PRO A 216 -13.73 2.98 -12.64
CA PRO A 216 -15.16 2.94 -12.94
C PRO A 216 -15.79 1.54 -12.84
N LEU A 217 -14.97 0.48 -12.87
CA LEU A 217 -15.41 -0.92 -12.79
C LEU A 217 -15.31 -1.49 -11.37
N PHE A 218 -14.61 -0.79 -10.48
CA PHE A 218 -14.39 -1.23 -9.11
C PHE A 218 -15.69 -1.33 -8.33
N GLN A 219 -15.81 -2.43 -7.59
CA GLN A 219 -16.73 -2.57 -6.47
C GLN A 219 -16.12 -1.99 -5.20
N THR A 220 -16.91 -1.82 -4.15
CA THR A 220 -16.43 -1.33 -2.85
C THR A 220 -15.25 -2.15 -2.32
N SER A 221 -15.29 -3.48 -2.47
CA SER A 221 -14.19 -4.38 -2.05
C SER A 221 -12.86 -4.07 -2.74
N ASP A 222 -12.89 -3.58 -3.98
CA ASP A 222 -11.67 -3.25 -4.73
C ASP A 222 -11.05 -1.96 -4.17
N TYR A 223 -11.88 -0.97 -3.82
CA TYR A 223 -11.41 0.22 -3.11
C TYR A 223 -10.86 -0.12 -1.72
N GLU A 224 -11.50 -1.04 -1.00
CA GLU A 224 -10.97 -1.54 0.29
C GLU A 224 -9.60 -2.20 0.11
N LEU A 225 -9.47 -3.13 -0.85
CA LEU A 225 -8.20 -3.78 -1.16
C LEU A 225 -7.11 -2.76 -1.51
N TRP A 226 -7.38 -1.84 -2.43
CA TRP A 226 -6.36 -0.91 -2.89
C TRP A 226 -6.00 0.15 -1.85
N PHE A 227 -6.97 0.81 -1.23
CA PHE A 227 -6.70 1.94 -0.33
C PHE A 227 -6.42 1.53 1.12
N GLN A 228 -6.93 0.38 1.57
CA GLN A 228 -6.75 -0.08 2.96
C GLN A 228 -5.70 -1.18 3.10
N ILE A 229 -5.24 -1.79 2.01
CA ILE A 229 -4.23 -2.86 2.05
C ILE A 229 -3.04 -2.51 1.15
N ASN A 230 -3.22 -2.43 -0.17
CA ASN A 230 -2.11 -2.39 -1.13
C ASN A 230 -1.32 -1.07 -1.11
N LEU A 231 -2.01 0.06 -1.00
CA LEU A 231 -1.38 1.38 -1.12
C LEU A 231 -0.90 1.96 0.22
N VAL A 232 -1.17 1.32 1.37
CA VAL A 232 -1.00 1.93 2.70
C VAL A 232 0.39 2.55 2.91
N VAL A 233 1.45 1.80 2.59
CA VAL A 233 2.84 2.27 2.76
C VAL A 233 3.24 3.40 1.78
N LEU A 234 2.39 3.67 0.80
CA LEU A 234 2.55 4.70 -0.23
C LEU A 234 1.72 5.96 0.05
N LEU A 235 0.67 5.87 0.87
CA LEU A 235 -0.33 6.94 1.04
C LEU A 235 0.22 8.24 1.66
N ALA A 236 1.40 8.22 2.28
CA ALA A 236 2.10 9.45 2.67
C ALA A 236 2.42 10.39 1.48
N SER A 237 2.43 9.86 0.25
CA SER A 237 2.58 10.63 -0.99
C SER A 237 1.26 11.06 -1.64
N PHE A 238 0.12 10.74 -1.03
CA PHE A 238 -1.19 11.06 -1.58
C PHE A 238 -1.52 12.54 -1.34
N ARG A 239 -1.15 13.40 -2.30
CA ARG A 239 -1.33 14.86 -2.25
C ARG A 239 -2.63 15.28 -2.96
N PRO A 240 -3.13 16.51 -2.73
CA PRO A 240 -4.31 17.03 -3.42
C PRO A 240 -4.32 16.83 -4.94
N SER A 241 -3.17 17.00 -5.60
CA SER A 241 -3.03 16.80 -7.04
C SER A 241 -3.36 15.37 -7.51
N VAL A 242 -3.28 14.38 -6.61
CA VAL A 242 -3.57 12.97 -6.89
C VAL A 242 -5.08 12.70 -6.89
N LEU A 243 -5.89 13.50 -6.21
CA LEU A 243 -7.36 13.31 -6.14
C LEU A 243 -8.03 13.33 -7.52
N VAL A 244 -7.41 13.96 -8.52
CA VAL A 244 -7.91 14.00 -9.89
C VAL A 244 -8.07 12.62 -10.52
N VAL A 245 -7.32 11.61 -10.06
CA VAL A 245 -7.47 10.23 -10.57
C VAL A 245 -8.62 9.47 -9.92
N ILE A 246 -9.14 9.95 -8.79
CA ILE A 246 -10.25 9.32 -8.07
C ILE A 246 -11.56 9.73 -8.76
N PRO A 247 -12.45 8.77 -9.11
CA PRO A 247 -13.73 9.11 -9.72
C PRO A 247 -14.56 10.03 -8.83
N ALA A 248 -15.20 11.03 -9.41
CA ALA A 248 -16.10 11.93 -8.68
C ALA A 248 -17.46 11.28 -8.33
N ASN A 249 -17.84 10.21 -9.03
CA ASN A 249 -19.15 9.57 -8.95
C ASN A 249 -19.14 8.24 -8.18
N LEU A 250 -18.32 8.14 -7.14
CA LEU A 250 -18.29 6.94 -6.27
C LEU A 250 -19.61 6.74 -5.54
N THR A 251 -19.94 5.48 -5.25
CA THR A 251 -20.96 5.15 -4.25
C THR A 251 -20.47 5.59 -2.86
N CYS A 252 -21.39 5.84 -1.92
CA CYS A 252 -20.98 6.24 -0.58
C CYS A 252 -20.12 5.19 0.12
N ASP A 253 -20.38 3.91 -0.09
CA ASP A 253 -19.57 2.85 0.52
C ASP A 253 -18.15 2.81 -0.09
N SER A 254 -18.02 3.01 -1.40
CA SER A 254 -16.71 3.10 -2.06
C SER A 254 -15.94 4.37 -1.66
N TYR A 255 -16.63 5.50 -1.52
CA TYR A 255 -16.06 6.75 -1.01
C TYR A 255 -15.58 6.60 0.45
N ASP A 256 -16.40 6.00 1.31
CA ASP A 256 -16.07 5.70 2.71
C ASP A 256 -14.86 4.73 2.77
N ALA A 257 -14.77 3.76 1.87
CA ALA A 257 -13.65 2.84 1.78
C ALA A 257 -12.31 3.56 1.45
N VAL A 258 -12.33 4.52 0.52
CA VAL A 258 -11.17 5.36 0.20
C VAL A 258 -10.79 6.22 1.39
N LEU A 259 -11.73 6.97 1.97
CA LEU A 259 -11.48 7.82 3.13
C LEU A 259 -10.88 7.04 4.29
N LYS A 260 -11.46 5.89 4.62
CA LYS A 260 -10.97 5.01 5.70
C LYS A 260 -9.52 4.58 5.46
N GLY A 261 -9.15 4.25 4.22
CA GLY A 261 -7.75 3.91 3.88
C GLY A 261 -6.80 5.08 4.12
N LEU A 262 -7.16 6.28 3.65
CA LEU A 262 -6.37 7.49 3.84
C LEU A 262 -6.24 7.86 5.33
N GLU A 263 -7.32 7.77 6.11
CA GLU A 263 -7.33 8.05 7.55
C GLU A 263 -6.49 7.04 8.35
N ASN A 264 -6.60 5.75 8.04
CA ASN A 264 -5.79 4.70 8.67
C ASN A 264 -4.30 4.92 8.40
N ALA A 265 -3.93 5.24 7.17
CA ALA A 265 -2.55 5.56 6.83
C ALA A 265 -2.07 6.82 7.58
N LEU A 266 -2.90 7.87 7.67
CA LEU A 266 -2.54 9.08 8.40
C LEU A 266 -2.28 8.81 9.90
N ALA A 267 -3.06 7.91 10.51
CA ALA A 267 -2.97 7.60 11.93
C ALA A 267 -1.64 6.95 12.35
N VAL A 268 -0.98 6.24 11.43
CA VAL A 268 0.29 5.54 11.69
C VAL A 268 1.53 6.33 11.26
N LEU A 269 1.35 7.43 10.53
CA LEU A 269 2.47 8.22 10.03
C LEU A 269 3.15 9.06 11.13
N PRO A 270 4.48 9.24 11.06
CA PRO A 270 5.19 10.14 11.96
C PRO A 270 4.73 11.60 11.83
N SER A 271 4.89 12.35 12.92
CA SER A 271 4.60 13.80 12.98
C SER A 271 5.31 14.55 11.85
N GLY A 272 4.53 15.29 11.05
CA GLY A 272 5.02 16.13 9.96
C GLY A 272 5.09 15.47 8.58
N ILE A 273 4.98 14.14 8.48
CA ILE A 273 4.98 13.44 7.19
C ILE A 273 3.59 13.47 6.52
N GLY A 274 2.52 13.33 7.32
CA GLY A 274 1.14 13.24 6.83
C GLY A 274 0.46 14.56 6.46
N VAL A 275 1.19 15.67 6.27
CA VAL A 275 0.59 16.99 6.02
C VAL A 275 -0.19 17.01 4.71
N GLU A 276 0.42 16.54 3.63
CA GLU A 276 -0.22 16.48 2.30
C GLU A 276 -1.40 15.51 2.31
N LEU A 277 -1.24 14.33 2.91
CA LEU A 277 -2.32 13.35 3.06
C LEU A 277 -3.51 13.92 3.83
N LYS A 278 -3.25 14.65 4.92
CA LYS A 278 -4.28 15.36 5.69
C LYS A 278 -5.00 16.42 4.84
N SER A 279 -4.29 17.16 4.00
CA SER A 279 -4.90 18.11 3.06
C SER A 279 -5.83 17.39 2.07
N SER A 280 -5.35 16.29 1.47
CA SER A 280 -6.15 15.47 0.54
C SER A 280 -7.43 14.92 1.18
N ILE A 281 -7.36 14.44 2.43
CA ILE A 281 -8.56 14.01 3.19
C ILE A 281 -9.53 15.18 3.38
N GLY A 282 -9.01 16.37 3.71
CA GLY A 282 -9.81 17.58 3.87
C GLY A 282 -10.53 18.00 2.59
N GLU A 283 -9.86 17.92 1.44
CA GLU A 283 -10.44 18.22 0.13
C GLU A 283 -11.46 17.17 -0.29
N LEU A 284 -11.14 15.88 -0.12
CA LEU A 284 -12.05 14.78 -0.45
C LEU A 284 -13.37 14.89 0.33
N ARG A 285 -13.30 15.30 1.60
CA ARG A 285 -14.49 15.58 2.44
C ARG A 285 -15.32 16.76 1.95
N GLN A 286 -14.70 17.77 1.35
CA GLN A 286 -15.40 18.93 0.79
C GLN A 286 -16.07 18.60 -0.56
N SER A 287 -15.54 17.61 -1.28
CA SER A 287 -16.05 17.14 -2.57
C SER A 287 -16.75 15.79 -2.49
N ALA A 288 -17.44 15.51 -1.39
CA ALA A 288 -18.15 14.23 -1.20
C ALA A 288 -19.23 14.04 -2.30
N PRO A 289 -19.44 12.81 -2.82
CA PRO A 289 -20.51 12.54 -3.77
C PRO A 289 -21.88 12.91 -3.19
N GLU A 290 -22.82 13.27 -4.07
CA GLU A 290 -24.18 13.64 -3.66
C GLU A 290 -24.84 12.53 -2.84
N GLY A 291 -25.36 12.87 -1.65
CA GLY A 291 -25.97 11.91 -0.74
C GLY A 291 -24.99 11.17 0.19
N CYS A 292 -23.68 11.38 0.03
CA CYS A 292 -22.65 10.84 0.92
C CYS A 292 -22.20 11.82 2.00
N THR A 293 -22.73 13.05 1.98
CA THR A 293 -22.62 13.99 3.10
C THR A 293 -23.44 13.48 4.30
N PRO A 294 -22.94 13.57 5.55
CA PRO A 294 -23.65 13.10 6.74
C PRO A 294 -25.10 13.62 6.82
N PRO A 295 -26.04 12.81 7.34
CA PRO A 295 -26.05 12.48 8.77
C PRO A 295 -25.93 10.98 9.00
N ARG A 296 -24.72 10.42 8.87
CA ARG A 296 -24.37 9.17 9.57
C ARG A 296 -23.78 9.57 10.91
N PRO A 297 -24.11 8.84 12.00
CA PRO A 297 -23.96 9.32 13.37
C PRO A 297 -22.53 9.83 13.55
N VAL A 298 -22.43 11.14 13.78
CA VAL A 298 -21.24 11.79 14.30
C VAL A 298 -20.71 10.82 15.35
N GLY A 299 -19.49 10.30 15.14
CA GLY A 299 -18.81 9.56 16.18
C GLY A 299 -19.01 10.38 17.44
N VAL A 300 -19.76 9.84 18.40
CA VAL A 300 -20.02 10.51 19.67
C VAL A 300 -18.63 10.83 20.16
N CYS A 301 -18.25 12.11 20.11
CA CYS A 301 -17.04 12.54 20.77
C CYS A 301 -17.16 11.98 22.18
N GLU A 302 -16.25 11.10 22.61
CA GLU A 302 -16.30 10.59 23.98
C GLU A 302 -16.49 11.80 24.89
N GLU A 303 -17.58 11.81 25.66
CA GLU A 303 -17.88 12.93 26.53
C GLU A 303 -16.72 13.08 27.49
N THR A 304 -15.87 14.08 27.25
CA THR A 304 -14.83 14.41 28.20
C THR A 304 -15.52 15.01 29.41
N VAL A 305 -15.57 14.25 30.50
CA VAL A 305 -16.15 14.71 31.77
C VAL A 305 -15.28 15.85 32.30
N VAL A 306 -15.83 17.07 32.33
CA VAL A 306 -15.21 18.22 32.99
C VAL A 306 -15.72 18.25 34.42
N ASP A 307 -14.81 18.26 35.39
CA ASP A 307 -15.17 18.46 36.80
C ASP A 307 -15.58 19.92 37.01
N GLU A 308 -16.88 20.20 36.81
CA GLU A 308 -17.47 21.53 36.95
C GLU A 308 -17.25 22.12 38.34
N VAL A 309 -17.25 21.27 39.39
CA VAL A 309 -17.04 21.73 40.77
C VAL A 309 -15.64 22.31 40.88
N ARG A 310 -14.62 21.54 40.50
CA ARG A 310 -13.21 21.97 40.57
C ARG A 310 -12.91 23.16 39.66
N LEU A 311 -13.46 23.18 38.45
CA LEU A 311 -13.22 24.26 37.48
C LEU A 311 -13.82 25.60 37.95
N CYS A 312 -14.94 25.55 38.65
CA CYS A 312 -15.69 26.74 39.03
C CYS A 312 -15.46 27.21 40.48
N GLU A 313 -14.56 26.57 41.25
CA GLU A 313 -14.23 26.96 42.63
C GLU A 313 -13.71 28.40 42.77
N SER A 314 -12.97 28.89 41.76
CA SER A 314 -12.33 30.21 41.77
C SER A 314 -13.01 31.25 40.87
N VAL A 315 -14.12 30.88 40.21
CA VAL A 315 -14.84 31.75 39.30
C VAL A 315 -15.90 32.53 40.07
N ASN A 316 -15.81 33.87 40.04
CA ASN A 316 -16.79 34.73 40.68
C ASN A 316 -18.13 34.67 39.93
N ARG A 317 -19.12 33.97 40.47
CA ARG A 317 -20.44 33.78 39.85
C ARG A 317 -21.39 34.96 40.08
N ASP A 318 -21.06 35.87 41.00
CA ASP A 318 -22.00 36.91 41.47
C ASP A 318 -22.23 38.03 40.45
N GLY A 319 -21.36 38.17 39.44
CA GLY A 319 -21.50 39.18 38.38
C GLY A 319 -22.55 38.83 37.32
N LEU A 320 -22.68 37.53 36.99
CA LEU A 320 -23.59 37.02 35.97
C LEU A 320 -24.84 36.49 36.69
N GLY A 321 -25.87 37.33 36.80
CA GLY A 321 -27.13 36.99 37.49
C GLY A 321 -27.89 35.81 36.88
N SER A 322 -29.10 35.51 37.35
CA SER A 322 -29.88 34.35 36.89
C SER A 322 -30.57 34.53 35.52
N GLN A 323 -30.34 35.63 34.82
CA GLN A 323 -30.97 35.95 33.54
C GLN A 323 -29.90 36.27 32.49
N VAL A 324 -30.19 35.94 31.23
CA VAL A 324 -29.33 36.25 30.08
C VAL A 324 -29.12 37.78 30.00
N PRO A 325 -27.87 38.27 29.95
CA PRO A 325 -27.60 39.68 29.75
C PRO A 325 -28.21 40.18 28.43
N SER A 326 -28.55 41.47 28.36
CA SER A 326 -28.90 42.10 27.09
C SER A 326 -27.75 41.97 26.10
N SER A 327 -28.04 41.93 24.79
CA SER A 327 -27.04 41.70 23.74
C SER A 327 -25.83 42.64 23.82
N ASP A 328 -26.03 43.90 24.25
CA ASP A 328 -24.97 44.90 24.41
C ASP A 328 -24.00 44.63 25.58
N ARG A 329 -24.36 43.74 26.49
CA ARG A 329 -23.60 43.40 27.72
C ARG A 329 -23.05 41.99 27.73
N LEU A 330 -23.29 41.20 26.67
CA LEU A 330 -22.82 39.82 26.57
C LEU A 330 -21.29 39.74 26.65
N CYS A 331 -20.59 40.71 26.04
CA CYS A 331 -19.13 40.78 26.04
C CYS A 331 -18.52 41.30 27.36
N ASP A 332 -19.34 41.70 28.34
CA ASP A 332 -18.86 42.21 29.64
C ASP A 332 -18.30 41.08 30.53
N PHE A 333 -18.64 39.82 30.22
CA PHE A 333 -18.30 38.64 31.00
C PHE A 333 -17.42 37.66 30.22
N GLY A 334 -16.54 36.95 30.92
CA GLY A 334 -15.64 35.95 30.37
C GLY A 334 -16.31 34.59 30.14
N ILE A 335 -15.70 33.77 29.28
CA ILE A 335 -16.21 32.41 28.98
C ILE A 335 -16.25 31.52 30.22
N SER A 336 -15.31 31.68 31.15
CA SER A 336 -15.33 30.95 32.43
C SER A 336 -16.56 31.29 33.28
N GLU A 337 -17.03 32.55 33.27
CA GLU A 337 -18.23 32.97 34.01
C GLU A 337 -19.49 32.37 33.40
N TYR A 338 -19.59 32.35 32.07
CA TYR A 338 -20.68 31.66 31.38
C TYR A 338 -20.63 30.14 31.60
N ALA A 339 -19.46 29.52 31.46
CA ALA A 339 -19.28 28.08 31.69
C ALA A 339 -19.72 27.66 33.10
N CYS A 340 -19.45 28.49 34.11
CA CYS A 340 -19.78 28.24 35.51
C CYS A 340 -21.16 28.73 35.94
N SER A 341 -21.95 29.32 35.03
CA SER A 341 -23.31 29.81 35.29
C SER A 341 -24.36 28.86 34.69
N SER A 342 -25.57 28.91 35.24
CA SER A 342 -26.76 28.26 34.66
C SER A 342 -27.30 29.01 33.44
N VAL A 343 -26.88 30.26 33.24
CA VAL A 343 -27.34 31.12 32.13
C VAL A 343 -26.86 30.61 30.77
N ALA A 344 -25.71 29.92 30.71
CA ALA A 344 -25.17 29.40 29.45
C ALA A 344 -26.19 28.54 28.67
N SER A 345 -26.91 27.66 29.35
CA SER A 345 -27.92 26.80 28.70
C SER A 345 -29.17 27.54 28.21
N SER A 346 -29.31 28.82 28.55
CA SER A 346 -30.43 29.69 28.10
C SER A 346 -30.02 30.66 26.98
N LEU A 347 -28.76 30.63 26.53
CA LEU A 347 -28.27 31.48 25.45
C LEU A 347 -28.92 31.08 24.11
N SER A 348 -29.29 32.08 23.32
CA SER A 348 -29.73 31.86 21.94
C SER A 348 -28.53 31.70 20.99
N SER A 349 -28.78 31.21 19.78
CA SER A 349 -27.74 31.14 18.74
C SER A 349 -27.16 32.53 18.40
N GLY A 350 -27.98 33.59 18.46
CA GLY A 350 -27.52 34.97 18.25
C GLY A 350 -26.62 35.49 19.37
N ASP A 351 -26.93 35.14 20.62
CA ASP A 351 -26.09 35.49 21.78
C ASP A 351 -24.72 34.78 21.68
N LEU A 352 -24.72 33.52 21.26
CA LEU A 352 -23.50 32.73 21.08
C LEU A 352 -22.61 33.28 19.96
N VAL A 353 -23.19 33.69 18.82
CA VAL A 353 -22.44 34.39 17.76
C VAL A 353 -21.80 35.66 18.29
N THR A 354 -22.56 36.46 19.06
CA THR A 354 -22.06 37.69 19.67
C THR A 354 -20.87 37.41 20.58
N LEU A 355 -20.98 36.41 21.47
CA LEU A 355 -19.90 35.98 22.36
C LEU A 355 -18.63 35.51 21.62
N LEU A 356 -18.79 34.77 20.52
CA LEU A 356 -17.66 34.33 19.67
C LEU A 356 -16.98 35.48 18.91
N THR A 357 -17.68 36.60 18.72
CA THR A 357 -17.13 37.82 18.09
C THR A 357 -16.54 38.82 19.07
N CYS A 358 -16.79 38.68 20.38
CA CYS A 358 -16.25 39.58 21.40
C CYS A 358 -14.72 39.56 21.39
N LYS A 359 -14.08 40.74 21.35
CA LYS A 359 -12.65 40.86 21.65
C LYS A 359 -12.46 40.65 23.15
N GLN A 360 -12.07 39.44 23.55
CA GLN A 360 -11.91 39.08 24.96
C GLN A 360 -10.99 40.06 25.72
N PRO A 361 -11.46 40.67 26.81
CA PRO A 361 -10.59 41.38 27.74
C PRO A 361 -9.90 40.41 28.71
N ASN A 362 -8.57 40.48 28.75
CA ASN A 362 -7.70 40.18 29.92
C ASN A 362 -7.70 38.82 30.63
N SER A 363 -8.24 37.74 30.06
CA SER A 363 -7.73 36.39 30.34
C SER A 363 -8.14 35.42 29.25
N THR A 364 -7.17 34.74 28.63
CA THR A 364 -7.45 33.68 27.68
C THR A 364 -8.05 32.50 28.46
N PRO A 365 -9.29 32.06 28.17
CA PRO A 365 -9.89 30.97 28.93
C PRO A 365 -9.09 29.68 28.71
N GLY A 366 -8.95 28.89 29.78
CA GLY A 366 -8.38 27.55 29.67
C GLY A 366 -9.25 26.63 28.81
N ALA A 367 -8.65 25.62 28.20
CA ALA A 367 -9.36 24.66 27.34
C ALA A 367 -10.55 23.98 28.05
N GLU A 368 -10.48 23.77 29.37
CA GLU A 368 -11.56 23.19 30.17
C GLU A 368 -12.80 24.11 30.30
N ALA A 369 -12.60 25.44 30.36
CA ALA A 369 -13.69 26.41 30.42
C ALA A 369 -14.47 26.46 29.09
N TRP A 370 -13.76 26.43 27.97
CA TRP A 370 -14.39 26.32 26.65
C TRP A 370 -15.16 25.00 26.49
N LYS A 371 -14.60 23.88 26.95
CA LYS A 371 -15.29 22.58 26.91
C LYS A 371 -16.61 22.60 27.67
N LEU A 372 -16.58 23.05 28.94
CA LEU A 372 -17.79 23.12 29.76
C LEU A 372 -18.83 24.09 29.17
N PHE A 373 -18.37 25.24 28.65
CA PHE A 373 -19.25 26.19 27.97
C PHE A 373 -19.95 25.57 26.77
N PHE A 374 -19.21 24.93 25.87
CA PHE A 374 -19.78 24.28 24.67
C PHE A 374 -20.70 23.11 24.99
N GLN A 375 -20.43 22.37 26.07
CA GLN A 375 -21.37 21.35 26.58
C GLN A 375 -22.71 21.99 26.97
N LYS A 376 -22.70 23.14 27.64
CA LYS A 376 -23.93 23.82 28.08
C LYS A 376 -24.72 24.48 26.95
N VAL A 377 -24.05 24.94 25.88
CA VAL A 377 -24.69 25.56 24.70
C VAL A 377 -24.90 24.61 23.52
N ALA A 378 -24.68 23.31 23.71
CA ALA A 378 -24.71 22.31 22.64
C ALA A 378 -25.97 22.37 21.77
N GLY A 379 -27.14 22.65 22.38
CA GLY A 379 -28.43 22.75 21.67
C GLY A 379 -28.55 23.90 20.67
N VAL A 380 -27.70 24.92 20.74
CA VAL A 380 -27.71 26.08 19.82
C VAL A 380 -26.38 26.26 19.07
N LEU A 381 -25.38 25.42 19.35
CA LEU A 381 -24.01 25.57 18.88
C LEU A 381 -23.89 25.46 17.36
N GLU A 382 -24.52 24.46 16.74
CA GLU A 382 -24.44 24.24 15.29
C GLU A 382 -25.03 25.42 14.49
N VAL A 383 -26.20 25.91 14.92
CA VAL A 383 -26.85 27.08 14.33
C VAL A 383 -26.01 28.35 14.52
N ALA A 384 -25.35 28.51 15.66
CA ALA A 384 -24.46 29.64 15.90
C ALA A 384 -23.19 29.59 15.04
N LEU A 385 -22.55 28.42 14.88
CA LEU A 385 -21.32 28.28 14.10
C LEU A 385 -21.53 28.54 12.61
N SER A 386 -22.66 28.06 12.05
CA SER A 386 -23.04 28.36 10.66
C SER A 386 -23.27 29.86 10.43
N ALA A 387 -23.94 30.54 11.36
CA ALA A 387 -24.13 31.98 11.33
C ALA A 387 -22.81 32.75 11.48
N TYR A 388 -21.93 32.33 12.40
CA TYR A 388 -20.61 32.93 12.63
C TYR A 388 -19.69 32.82 11.41
N SER A 389 -19.66 31.66 10.74
CA SER A 389 -18.88 31.48 9.51
C SER A 389 -19.32 32.45 8.40
N SER A 390 -20.63 32.68 8.30
CA SER A 390 -21.23 33.60 7.33
C SER A 390 -20.89 35.07 7.64
N THR A 391 -20.79 35.46 8.91
CA THR A 391 -20.46 36.84 9.31
C THR A 391 -18.99 37.17 9.15
N VAL A 392 -18.08 36.22 9.40
CA VAL A 392 -16.63 36.41 9.19
C VAL A 392 -16.28 36.53 7.69
N SER A 393 -16.99 35.78 6.84
CA SER A 393 -16.82 35.80 5.38
C SER A 393 -17.27 37.11 4.72
N ALA A 394 -18.09 37.92 5.40
CA ALA A 394 -18.63 39.19 4.89
C ALA A 394 -17.75 40.42 5.19
N THR A 395 -16.57 40.24 5.81
CA THR A 395 -15.66 41.35 6.13
C THR A 395 -14.91 41.81 4.87
N PRO A 396 -15.13 43.03 4.32
CA PRO A 396 -14.39 43.49 3.15
C PRO A 396 -12.95 43.83 3.53
N ALA A 397 -12.01 43.42 2.68
CA ALA A 397 -10.62 43.85 2.74
C ALA A 397 -10.52 45.38 2.82
N PHE A 398 -9.74 45.87 3.80
CA PHE A 398 -9.29 47.25 3.83
C PHE A 398 -8.54 47.57 2.53
N GLY A 399 -9.06 48.51 1.76
CA GLY A 399 -8.42 49.00 0.54
C GLY A 399 -9.07 50.29 0.06
N ASN A 400 -8.86 51.38 0.81
CA ASN A 400 -8.73 52.74 0.26
C ASN A 400 -8.49 53.77 1.39
N ARG A 401 -7.25 54.27 1.48
CA ARG A 401 -7.00 55.65 1.90
C ARG A 401 -6.06 56.30 0.88
N ARG A 402 -6.41 57.54 0.57
CA ARG A 402 -5.74 58.49 -0.33
C ARG A 402 -4.27 58.67 -0.04
#